data_AF-A0A8J7RNZ7-F1
#
_entry.id   AF-A0A8J7RNZ7-F1
#
_cell.length_a   1.000
_cell.length_b   1.000
_cell.length_c   1.000
_cell.angle_alpha   90.00
_cell.angle_beta   90.00
_cell.angle_gamma   90.00
#
_symmetry.space_group_name_H-M   'P 1'
#
loop_
_entity.id
_entity.type
_entity.pdbx_description
1 polymer ?
#
loop_
_entity_poly.entity_id
_entity_poly.type
_entity_poly.pdbx_seq_one_letter_code
_entity_poly.pdbx_strand_id
1 'polypeptide(L)'
;MPALAQVKAKEVVKTYAISGTTGPELYDSIGENGPRIGGMAVTGTIAHTNFDLRWRRNYQPEGNGCRLVSAVPFLTITYTVPKPRGLLPAETKRLWDTFSDGILAHEKVHGAQIEDMANTIYAETVGFFQPDDPGCKKIRDAIQPLLAAASNKQRAEAREFDRIEMSNGGNVHRLILDLVNGGR
;
A
#
# COMPACT_ATOMS: atom_id res chain seq x y z
N MET A 1 4.44 9.08 -28.53
CA MET A 1 4.04 7.91 -27.72
C MET A 1 2.67 8.21 -27.14
N PRO A 2 1.67 7.33 -27.28
CA PRO A 2 0.38 7.59 -26.64
C PRO A 2 0.60 7.60 -25.12
N ALA A 3 -0.03 8.54 -24.43
CA ALA A 3 0.01 8.60 -22.98
C ALA A 3 -0.49 7.27 -22.41
N LEU A 4 0.34 6.59 -21.61
CA LEU A 4 -0.08 5.42 -20.85
C LEU A 4 -1.30 5.84 -20.04
N ALA A 5 -2.41 5.09 -20.16
CA ALA A 5 -3.53 5.28 -19.26
C ALA A 5 -3.03 5.00 -17.84
N GLN A 6 -2.86 6.05 -17.04
CA GLN A 6 -2.34 5.94 -15.68
C GLN A 6 -3.36 5.15 -14.86
N VAL A 7 -2.93 4.01 -14.31
CA VAL A 7 -3.72 3.25 -13.35
C VAL A 7 -3.98 4.15 -12.16
N LYS A 8 -5.25 4.37 -11.85
CA LYS A 8 -5.67 5.17 -10.70
C LYS A 8 -6.40 4.29 -9.71
N ALA A 9 -5.97 4.31 -8.46
CA ALA A 9 -6.61 3.55 -7.40
C ALA A 9 -7.89 4.22 -6.91
N LYS A 10 -8.81 3.39 -6.44
CA LYS A 10 -9.83 3.81 -5.48
C LYS A 10 -9.23 3.71 -4.07
N GLU A 11 -9.03 4.83 -3.41
CA GLU A 11 -8.56 4.86 -2.02
C GLU A 11 -9.71 4.70 -1.02
N VAL A 12 -9.46 3.95 0.05
CA VAL A 12 -10.37 3.73 1.18
C VAL A 12 -9.60 3.88 2.48
N VAL A 13 -10.06 4.74 3.38
CA VAL A 13 -9.52 4.83 4.74
C VAL A 13 -10.44 4.05 5.68
N LYS A 14 -9.87 3.04 6.34
CA LYS A 14 -10.48 2.30 7.45
C LYS A 14 -9.79 2.69 8.74
N THR A 15 -10.55 2.62 9.83
CA THR A 15 -10.03 2.94 11.15
C THR A 15 -10.24 1.80 12.12
N TYR A 16 -9.27 1.57 13.00
CA TYR A 16 -9.46 0.74 14.19
C TYR A 16 -9.42 1.62 15.44
N ALA A 17 -10.16 1.21 16.45
CA ALA A 17 -10.43 2.07 17.59
C ALA A 17 -9.36 1.91 18.67
N ILE A 18 -8.88 3.03 19.20
CA ILE A 18 -7.93 3.10 20.32
C ILE A 18 -8.53 3.91 21.49
N SER A 19 -8.00 3.70 22.69
CA SER A 19 -8.41 4.36 23.92
C SER A 19 -7.24 5.09 24.58
N GLY A 20 -7.55 6.08 25.41
CA GLY A 20 -6.56 6.91 26.08
C GLY A 20 -6.91 8.39 26.00
N THR A 21 -6.27 9.16 26.86
CA THR A 21 -6.37 10.61 26.95
C THR A 21 -5.01 11.31 26.91
N THR A 22 -3.91 10.55 26.99
CA THR A 22 -2.54 11.03 26.83
C THR A 22 -1.85 10.37 25.63
N GLY A 23 -0.77 10.97 25.14
CA GLY A 23 0.03 10.40 24.04
C GLY A 23 0.53 8.98 24.32
N PRO A 24 1.15 8.70 25.49
CA PRO A 24 1.54 7.36 25.88
C PRO A 24 0.37 6.36 25.90
N GLU A 25 -0.77 6.71 26.51
CA GLU A 25 -1.95 5.82 26.57
C GLU A 25 -2.47 5.46 25.17
N LEU A 26 -2.51 6.44 24.26
CA LEU A 26 -2.94 6.22 22.88
C LEU A 26 -1.96 5.29 22.15
N TYR A 27 -0.66 5.47 22.35
CA TYR A 27 0.37 4.63 21.72
C TYR A 27 0.38 3.20 22.26
N ASP A 28 0.18 3.02 23.57
CA ASP A 28 0.02 1.70 24.18
C ASP A 28 -1.22 0.98 23.63
N SER A 29 -2.34 1.70 23.52
CA SER A 29 -3.57 1.16 22.93
C SER A 29 -3.43 0.78 21.46
N ILE A 30 -2.56 1.47 20.69
CA ILE A 30 -2.18 1.06 19.33
C ILE A 30 -1.49 -0.30 19.37
N GLY A 31 -0.52 -0.51 20.27
CA GLY A 31 0.19 -1.78 20.40
C GLY A 31 -0.75 -2.96 20.72
N GLU A 32 -1.79 -2.72 21.51
CA GLU A 32 -2.78 -3.74 21.92
C GLU A 32 -3.81 -4.06 20.82
N ASN A 33 -4.32 -3.03 20.14
CA ASN A 33 -5.47 -3.11 19.23
C ASN A 33 -5.11 -3.06 17.75
N GLY A 34 -3.85 -2.75 17.43
CA GLY A 34 -3.36 -2.63 16.07
C GLY A 34 -3.44 -3.96 15.30
N PRO A 35 -3.55 -3.90 13.96
CA PRO A 35 -3.53 -5.09 13.10
C PRO A 35 -2.26 -5.93 13.32
N ARG A 36 -2.43 -7.26 13.44
CA ARG A 36 -1.31 -8.21 13.57
C ARG A 36 -0.96 -8.77 12.19
N ILE A 37 0.01 -8.16 11.52
CA ILE A 37 0.41 -8.51 10.14
C ILE A 37 1.85 -9.05 10.14
N GLY A 38 2.12 -10.05 9.29
CA GLY A 38 3.49 -10.50 8.99
C GLY A 38 4.18 -11.32 10.08
N GLY A 39 3.43 -11.98 10.98
CA GLY A 39 4.01 -12.85 12.00
C GLY A 39 4.60 -12.13 13.22
N MET A 40 4.55 -10.80 13.27
CA MET A 40 4.78 -10.03 14.50
C MET A 40 3.54 -10.18 15.40
N ALA A 41 3.50 -11.28 16.15
CA ALA A 41 2.33 -11.67 16.93
C ALA A 41 2.17 -10.87 18.25
N VAL A 42 3.24 -10.20 18.72
CA VAL A 42 3.31 -9.64 20.07
C VAL A 42 2.79 -8.19 20.14
N THR A 43 3.02 -7.36 19.11
CA THR A 43 2.54 -5.97 19.05
C THR A 43 1.84 -5.69 17.72
N GLY A 44 0.71 -4.98 17.78
CA GLY A 44 0.01 -4.52 16.60
C GLY A 44 0.80 -3.47 15.82
N THR A 45 0.67 -3.44 14.50
CA THR A 45 1.25 -2.37 13.68
C THR A 45 0.44 -1.09 13.85
N ILE A 46 1.12 0.07 13.79
CA ILE A 46 0.46 1.38 13.92
C ILE A 46 -0.58 1.56 12.81
N ALA A 47 -0.19 1.32 11.57
CA ALA A 47 -1.07 1.34 10.43
C ALA A 47 -0.63 0.26 9.43
N HIS A 48 -1.41 0.08 8.37
CA HIS A 48 -0.98 -0.68 7.21
C HIS A 48 -1.77 -0.29 5.97
N THR A 49 -1.13 -0.49 4.83
CA THR A 49 -1.73 -0.41 3.50
C THR A 49 -1.96 -1.81 2.95
N ASN A 50 -3.16 -2.04 2.42
CA ASN A 50 -3.51 -3.25 1.68
C ASN A 50 -4.13 -2.88 0.33
N PHE A 51 -4.13 -3.80 -0.63
CA PHE A 51 -4.75 -3.55 -1.94
C PHE A 51 -5.43 -4.77 -2.55
N ASP A 52 -6.44 -4.52 -3.39
CA ASP A 52 -7.04 -5.48 -4.31
C ASP A 52 -6.77 -4.99 -5.74
N LEU A 53 -6.01 -5.77 -6.51
CA LEU A 53 -5.70 -5.48 -7.91
C LEU A 53 -6.26 -6.57 -8.81
N ARG A 54 -7.27 -6.22 -9.61
CA ARG A 54 -7.90 -7.09 -10.60
C ARG A 54 -7.71 -6.54 -12.00
N TRP A 55 -7.68 -7.43 -12.99
CA TRP A 55 -7.47 -7.07 -14.39
C TRP A 55 -8.55 -7.66 -15.28
N ARG A 56 -9.12 -6.84 -16.17
CA ARG A 56 -9.86 -7.34 -17.34
C ARG A 56 -8.94 -7.28 -18.56
N ARG A 57 -8.46 -8.44 -19.01
CA ARG A 57 -7.49 -8.57 -20.11
C ARG A 57 -8.17 -9.05 -21.39
N ASN A 58 -7.78 -8.47 -22.52
CA ASN A 58 -8.23 -8.83 -23.86
C ASN A 58 -7.09 -9.51 -24.61
N TYR A 59 -7.15 -10.82 -24.71
CA TYR A 59 -6.22 -11.63 -25.46
C TYR A 59 -6.82 -11.96 -26.82
N GLN A 60 -6.07 -11.72 -27.90
CA GLN A 60 -6.53 -12.00 -29.26
C GLN A 60 -5.53 -12.87 -29.99
N PRO A 61 -5.98 -13.94 -30.67
CA PRO A 61 -5.13 -14.68 -31.59
C PRO A 61 -4.57 -13.76 -32.69
N GLU A 62 -3.29 -13.91 -33.01
CA GLU A 62 -2.60 -13.16 -34.06
C GLU A 62 -1.60 -14.10 -34.76
N GLY A 63 -1.90 -14.48 -36.00
CA GLY A 63 -1.11 -15.48 -36.73
C GLY A 63 -1.08 -16.84 -36.02
N ASN A 64 0.11 -17.39 -35.78
CA ASN A 64 0.30 -18.60 -34.98
C ASN A 64 0.34 -18.34 -33.46
N GLY A 65 0.20 -17.09 -33.02
CA GLY A 65 0.38 -16.69 -31.63
C GLY A 65 -0.84 -16.00 -31.04
N CYS A 66 -0.62 -15.36 -29.89
CA CYS A 66 -1.61 -14.56 -29.20
C CYS A 66 -1.00 -13.24 -28.72
N ARG A 67 -1.77 -12.15 -28.79
CA ARG A 67 -1.40 -10.83 -28.26
C ARG A 67 -2.31 -10.41 -27.12
N LEU A 68 -1.74 -9.83 -26.07
CA LEU A 68 -2.51 -9.08 -25.07
C LEU A 68 -2.78 -7.66 -25.60
N VAL A 69 -3.92 -7.47 -26.26
CA VAL A 69 -4.26 -6.21 -26.95
C VAL A 69 -4.55 -5.08 -25.96
N SER A 70 -5.20 -5.37 -24.84
CA SER A 70 -5.52 -4.37 -23.82
C SER A 70 -5.71 -4.99 -22.44
N ALA A 71 -5.46 -4.21 -21.39
CA ALA A 71 -5.73 -4.59 -20.01
C ALA A 71 -6.37 -3.44 -19.25
N VAL A 72 -7.52 -3.65 -18.61
CA VAL A 72 -8.17 -2.64 -17.76
C VAL A 72 -7.94 -3.00 -16.29
N PRO A 73 -7.23 -2.16 -15.52
CA PRO A 73 -7.02 -2.39 -14.10
C PRO A 73 -8.21 -1.94 -13.27
N PHE A 74 -8.47 -2.67 -12.20
CA PHE A 74 -9.35 -2.29 -11.10
C PHE A 74 -8.52 -2.38 -9.82
N LEU A 75 -8.06 -1.24 -9.33
CA LEU A 75 -7.21 -1.14 -8.15
C LEU A 75 -7.97 -0.47 -7.01
N THR A 76 -8.05 -1.13 -5.86
CA THR A 76 -8.53 -0.54 -4.61
C THR A 76 -7.41 -0.61 -3.59
N ILE A 77 -7.09 0.52 -2.97
CA ILE A 77 -6.09 0.63 -1.90
C ILE A 77 -6.82 0.97 -0.61
N THR A 78 -6.55 0.23 0.45
CA THR A 78 -7.13 0.41 1.78
C THR A 78 -6.04 0.77 2.78
N TYR A 79 -6.16 1.94 3.39
CA TYR A 79 -5.32 2.38 4.50
C TYR A 79 -6.06 2.10 5.81
N THR A 80 -5.44 1.35 6.71
CA THR A 80 -6.00 1.09 8.04
C THR A 80 -5.20 1.85 9.09
N VAL A 81 -5.82 2.84 9.73
CA VAL A 81 -5.17 3.77 10.67
C VAL A 81 -5.88 3.81 12.04
N PRO A 82 -5.21 4.19 13.13
CA PRO A 82 -5.84 4.27 14.44
C PRO A 82 -6.79 5.46 14.54
N LYS A 83 -7.81 5.34 15.41
CA LYS A 83 -8.73 6.43 15.73
C LYS A 83 -9.15 6.41 17.21
N PRO A 84 -8.97 7.51 17.97
CA PRO A 84 -9.44 7.61 19.34
C PRO A 84 -10.96 7.46 19.44
N ARG A 85 -11.43 6.70 20.42
CA ARG A 85 -12.88 6.54 20.71
C ARG A 85 -13.49 7.77 21.37
N GLY A 86 -12.71 8.47 22.18
CA GLY A 86 -13.15 9.60 23.00
C GLY A 86 -12.61 10.93 22.51
N LEU A 87 -13.14 12.00 23.10
CA LEU A 87 -12.55 13.33 22.98
C LEU A 87 -11.20 13.35 23.70
N LEU A 88 -10.21 13.97 23.07
CA LEU A 88 -8.89 14.17 23.64
C LEU A 88 -8.79 15.55 24.30
N PRO A 89 -8.04 15.69 25.41
CA PRO A 89 -7.60 17.01 25.90
C PRO A 89 -6.96 17.83 24.78
N ALA A 90 -7.13 19.15 24.80
CA ALA A 90 -6.77 20.02 23.67
C ALA A 90 -5.30 19.85 23.22
N GLU A 91 -4.38 19.74 24.16
CA GLU A 91 -2.97 19.51 23.89
C GLU A 91 -2.71 18.14 23.27
N THR A 92 -3.23 17.06 23.86
CA THR A 92 -3.13 15.71 23.31
C THR A 92 -3.75 15.62 21.93
N LYS A 93 -4.87 16.30 21.69
CA LYS A 93 -5.51 16.35 20.38
C LYS A 93 -4.56 16.93 19.34
N ARG A 94 -3.87 18.03 19.64
CA ARG A 94 -2.92 18.65 18.70
C ARG A 94 -1.78 17.70 18.34
N LEU A 95 -1.20 17.01 19.32
CA LEU A 95 -0.14 16.03 19.10
C LEU A 95 -0.66 14.82 18.30
N TRP A 96 -1.85 14.35 18.64
CA TRP A 96 -2.52 13.26 17.95
C TRP A 96 -2.81 13.58 16.48
N ASP A 97 -3.32 14.77 16.17
CA ASP A 97 -3.64 15.16 14.80
C ASP A 97 -2.36 15.14 13.94
N THR A 98 -1.25 15.70 14.42
CA THR A 98 0.06 15.65 13.73
C THR A 98 0.52 14.21 13.51
N PHE A 99 0.44 13.36 14.55
CA PHE A 99 0.81 11.95 14.45
C PHE A 99 -0.05 11.23 13.41
N SER A 100 -1.38 11.34 13.52
CA SER A 100 -2.35 10.68 12.66
C SER A 100 -2.19 11.10 11.20
N ASP A 101 -2.01 12.38 10.92
CA ASP A 101 -1.80 12.89 9.57
C ASP A 101 -0.46 12.40 9.00
N GLY A 102 0.60 12.39 9.81
CA GLY A 102 1.91 11.88 9.40
C GLY A 102 1.90 10.38 9.10
N ILE A 103 1.22 9.57 9.92
CA ILE A 103 1.04 8.14 9.67
C ILE A 103 0.21 7.91 8.40
N LEU A 104 -0.88 8.65 8.19
CA LEU A 104 -1.66 8.52 6.95
C LEU A 104 -0.83 8.93 5.73
N ALA A 105 0.00 9.96 5.83
CA ALA A 105 0.90 10.36 4.75
C ALA A 105 1.94 9.29 4.43
N HIS A 106 2.50 8.64 5.45
CA HIS A 106 3.39 7.48 5.29
C HIS A 106 2.69 6.34 4.53
N GLU A 107 1.48 5.95 4.95
CA GLU A 107 0.72 4.90 4.26
C GLU A 107 0.37 5.27 2.79
N LYS A 108 0.16 6.55 2.49
CA LYS A 108 -0.06 7.01 1.12
C LYS A 108 1.14 6.83 0.22
N VAL A 109 2.38 6.85 0.75
CA VAL A 109 3.58 6.53 -0.03
C VAL A 109 3.53 5.07 -0.50
N HIS A 110 3.14 4.13 0.37
CA HIS A 110 2.90 2.75 -0.06
C HIS A 110 1.78 2.65 -1.11
N GLY A 111 0.73 3.44 -0.95
CA GLY A 111 -0.33 3.54 -1.95
C GLY A 111 0.21 3.93 -3.34
N ALA A 112 1.03 4.98 -3.41
CA ALA A 112 1.65 5.41 -4.66
C ALA A 112 2.58 4.34 -5.26
N GLN A 113 3.37 3.65 -4.43
CA GLN A 113 4.21 2.52 -4.89
C GLN A 113 3.38 1.37 -5.50
N ILE A 114 2.18 1.10 -4.95
CA ILE A 114 1.25 0.10 -5.50
C ILE A 114 0.66 0.55 -6.84
N GLU A 115 0.34 1.84 -7.00
CA GLU A 115 -0.07 2.40 -8.29
C GLU A 115 1.04 2.27 -9.34
N ASP A 116 2.28 2.61 -8.98
CA ASP A 116 3.45 2.48 -9.86
C ASP A 116 3.72 1.03 -10.27
N MET A 117 3.55 0.08 -9.35
CA MET A 117 3.57 -1.34 -9.67
C MET A 117 2.52 -1.71 -10.71
N ALA A 118 1.27 -1.25 -10.55
CA ALA A 118 0.19 -1.53 -11.48
C ALA A 118 0.43 -0.88 -12.86
N ASN A 119 0.99 0.33 -12.89
CA ASN A 119 1.42 1.00 -14.12
C ASN A 119 2.54 0.24 -14.83
N THR A 120 3.53 -0.27 -14.09
CA THR A 120 4.62 -1.10 -14.62
C THR A 120 4.06 -2.38 -15.25
N ILE A 121 3.17 -3.08 -14.55
CA ILE A 121 2.49 -4.27 -15.07
C ILE A 121 1.75 -3.96 -16.38
N TYR A 122 1.00 -2.86 -16.43
CA TYR A 122 0.30 -2.45 -17.65
C TYR A 122 1.29 -2.25 -18.80
N ALA A 123 2.34 -1.46 -18.58
CA ALA A 123 3.31 -1.10 -19.61
C ALA A 123 4.10 -2.30 -20.14
N GLU A 124 4.43 -3.27 -19.28
CA GLU A 124 5.20 -4.45 -19.67
C GLU A 124 4.35 -5.55 -20.33
N THR A 125 3.05 -5.60 -20.04
CA THR A 125 2.19 -6.70 -20.52
C THR A 125 1.29 -6.34 -21.68
N VAL A 126 0.82 -5.08 -21.79
CA VAL A 126 0.00 -4.67 -22.94
C VAL A 126 0.86 -4.61 -24.20
N GLY A 127 0.40 -5.29 -25.24
CA GLY A 127 1.15 -5.50 -26.48
C GLY A 127 2.04 -6.74 -26.47
N PHE A 128 2.20 -7.43 -25.33
CA PHE A 128 2.97 -8.67 -25.26
C PHE A 128 2.40 -9.71 -26.24
N PHE A 129 3.28 -10.31 -27.04
CA PHE A 129 2.94 -11.34 -28.01
C PHE A 129 3.62 -12.65 -27.65
N GLN A 130 2.84 -13.72 -27.60
CA GLN A 130 3.31 -15.08 -27.39
C GLN A 130 3.17 -15.86 -28.70
N PRO A 131 4.28 -16.28 -29.34
CA PRO A 131 4.21 -17.18 -30.49
C PRO A 131 3.72 -18.58 -30.08
N ASP A 132 3.24 -19.33 -31.08
CA ASP A 132 2.77 -20.71 -30.94
C ASP A 132 1.69 -20.89 -29.87
N ASP A 133 0.78 -19.92 -29.78
CA ASP A 133 -0.32 -19.86 -28.83
C ASP A 133 -1.66 -19.44 -29.48
N PRO A 134 -2.13 -20.14 -30.53
CA PRO A 134 -3.36 -19.75 -31.24
C PRO A 134 -4.61 -19.80 -30.34
N GLY A 135 -4.54 -20.49 -29.20
CA GLY A 135 -5.60 -20.57 -28.19
C GLY A 135 -5.49 -19.56 -27.05
N CYS A 136 -4.51 -18.66 -27.05
CA CYS A 136 -4.28 -17.67 -25.99
C CYS A 136 -4.19 -18.28 -24.58
N LYS A 137 -3.54 -19.44 -24.46
CA LYS A 137 -3.37 -20.16 -23.20
C LYS A 137 -2.00 -19.89 -22.61
N LYS A 138 -0.93 -20.07 -23.41
CA LYS A 138 0.47 -19.96 -22.96
C LYS A 138 0.84 -18.52 -22.58
N ILE A 139 0.25 -17.51 -23.22
CA ILE A 139 0.51 -16.11 -22.93
C ILE A 139 0.26 -15.74 -21.47
N ARG A 140 -0.69 -16.41 -20.81
CA ARG A 140 -1.03 -16.15 -19.39
C ARG A 140 0.10 -16.52 -18.45
N ASP A 141 0.82 -17.59 -18.76
CA ASP A 141 1.98 -18.05 -18.00
C ASP A 141 3.22 -17.23 -18.38
N ALA A 142 3.37 -16.91 -19.67
CA ALA A 142 4.49 -16.14 -20.20
C ALA A 142 4.62 -14.74 -19.59
N ILE A 143 3.50 -14.10 -19.21
CA ILE A 143 3.52 -12.80 -18.55
C ILE A 143 3.74 -12.87 -17.03
N GLN A 144 3.61 -14.05 -16.39
CA GLN A 144 3.74 -14.16 -14.92
C GLN A 144 5.10 -13.67 -14.38
N PRO A 145 6.24 -13.94 -15.03
CA PRO A 145 7.53 -13.41 -14.58
C PRO A 145 7.56 -11.87 -14.52
N LEU A 146 6.91 -11.19 -15.47
CA LEU A 146 6.82 -9.71 -15.49
C LEU A 146 5.98 -9.21 -14.29
N LEU A 147 4.84 -9.85 -14.05
CA LEU A 147 3.99 -9.54 -12.88
C LEU A 147 4.75 -9.74 -11.55
N ALA A 148 5.49 -10.84 -11.45
CA ALA A 148 6.27 -11.19 -10.28
C ALA A 148 7.42 -10.20 -10.06
N ALA A 149 8.13 -9.80 -11.13
CA ALA A 149 9.20 -8.82 -11.07
C ALA A 149 8.71 -7.46 -10.56
N ALA A 150 7.61 -6.93 -11.14
CA ALA A 150 7.00 -5.68 -10.69
C ALA A 150 6.58 -5.74 -9.21
N SER A 151 5.94 -6.84 -8.80
CA SER A 151 5.51 -7.05 -7.41
C SER A 151 6.69 -7.17 -6.44
N ASN A 152 7.77 -7.85 -6.84
CA ASN A 152 8.97 -7.99 -6.03
C ASN A 152 9.68 -6.64 -5.83
N LYS A 153 9.76 -5.84 -6.90
CA LYS A 153 10.33 -4.49 -6.86
C LYS A 153 9.54 -3.59 -5.90
N GLN A 154 8.22 -3.53 -6.06
CA GLN A 154 7.34 -2.76 -5.18
C GLN A 154 7.55 -3.13 -3.71
N ARG A 155 7.58 -4.44 -3.40
CA ARG A 155 7.82 -4.90 -2.02
C ARG A 155 9.20 -4.53 -1.49
N ALA A 156 10.23 -4.50 -2.34
CA ALA A 156 11.57 -4.10 -1.94
C ALA A 156 11.64 -2.60 -1.63
N GLU A 157 11.02 -1.77 -2.48
CA GLU A 157 10.92 -0.32 -2.28
C GLU A 157 10.12 0.03 -1.03
N ALA A 158 8.99 -0.65 -0.79
CA ALA A 158 8.19 -0.46 0.42
C ALA A 158 8.98 -0.77 1.70
N ARG A 159 9.68 -1.93 1.74
CA ARG A 159 10.50 -2.29 2.90
C ARG A 159 11.64 -1.32 3.15
N GLU A 160 12.27 -0.80 2.09
CA GLU A 160 13.35 0.16 2.22
C GLU A 160 12.85 1.51 2.75
N PHE A 161 11.68 1.96 2.26
CA PHE A 161 11.02 3.14 2.77
C PHE A 161 10.68 3.01 4.27
N ASP A 162 10.08 1.89 4.67
CA ASP A 162 9.79 1.59 6.08
C ASP A 162 11.04 1.64 6.95
N ARG A 163 12.12 1.01 6.47
CA ARG A 163 13.40 0.96 7.16
C ARG A 163 13.94 2.37 7.42
N ILE A 164 13.80 3.29 6.47
CA ILE A 164 14.26 4.69 6.60
C ILE A 164 13.33 5.46 7.55
N GLU A 165 12.02 5.39 7.33
CA GLU A 165 11.02 6.12 8.10
C GLU A 165 11.02 5.74 9.60
N MET A 166 11.24 4.45 9.89
CA MET A 166 11.28 3.88 11.24
C MET A 166 12.66 3.94 11.89
N SER A 167 13.72 4.29 11.16
CA SER A 167 15.08 4.37 11.71
C SER A 167 15.19 5.43 12.81
N ASN A 168 16.26 5.39 13.61
CA ASN A 168 16.49 6.42 14.62
C ASN A 168 16.59 7.81 13.95
N GLY A 169 15.72 8.72 14.38
CA GLY A 169 15.57 10.05 13.79
C GLY A 169 14.78 10.06 12.48
N GLY A 170 14.27 8.93 12.01
CA GLY A 170 13.35 8.82 10.87
C GLY A 170 12.01 9.51 11.13
N ASN A 171 11.23 9.74 10.08
CA ASN A 171 10.02 10.54 10.17
C ASN A 171 8.94 9.89 11.06
N VAL A 172 8.58 8.62 10.85
CA VAL A 172 7.67 7.89 11.75
C VAL A 172 8.22 7.81 13.17
N HIS A 173 9.53 7.57 13.33
CA HIS A 173 10.14 7.54 14.66
C HIS A 173 9.97 8.88 15.41
N ARG A 174 10.16 10.02 14.76
CA ARG A 174 9.93 11.34 15.37
C ARG A 174 8.46 11.58 15.70
N LEU A 175 7.53 11.21 14.81
CA LEU A 175 6.09 11.32 15.08
C LEU A 175 5.70 10.56 16.36
N ILE A 176 6.24 9.36 16.56
CA ILE A 176 6.03 8.56 17.78
C ILE A 176 6.58 9.30 19.00
N LEU A 177 7.83 9.78 18.94
CA LEU A 177 8.46 10.48 20.06
C LEU A 177 7.72 11.76 20.44
N ASP A 178 7.27 12.53 19.45
CA ASP A 178 6.54 13.78 19.66
C ASP A 178 5.17 13.50 20.31
N LEU A 179 4.48 12.44 19.88
CA LEU A 179 3.22 12.02 20.50
C LEU A 179 3.43 11.60 21.96
N VAL A 180 4.39 10.72 22.23
CA VAL A 180 4.58 10.09 23.54
C VAL A 180 5.20 11.06 24.56
N ASN A 181 6.06 11.99 24.12
CA ASN A 181 6.78 12.89 25.03
C ASN A 181 6.24 14.33 25.05
N GLY A 182 5.42 14.74 24.09
CA GLY A 182 5.08 16.15 23.86
C GLY A 182 4.00 16.75 24.76
N GLY A 183 3.33 15.95 25.61
CA GLY A 183 2.24 16.40 26.49
C GLY A 183 2.62 16.41 27.98
N ARG A 184 3.83 16.88 28.28
CA ARG A 184 4.35 17.03 29.65
C ARG A 184 4.32 18.49 30.11
#